data_AF-A0A923DU68-F1
#
_entry.id   AF-A0A923DU68-F1
#
_cell.length_a   1.000
_cell.length_b   1.000
_cell.length_c   1.000
_cell.angle_alpha   90.00
_cell.angle_beta   90.00
_cell.angle_gamma   90.00
#
_symmetry.space_group_name_H-M   'P 1'
#
loop_
_entity.id
_entity.type
_entity.pdbx_description
1 polymer ?
#
loop_
_entity_poly.entity_id
_entity_poly.type
_entity_poly.pdbx_seq_one_letter_code
_entity_poly.pdbx_strand_id
1 'polypeptide(L)'
;MQKRINAIKNTVWNGVAIGFIVPIIPGVLVWFLMQRVTVLHHADLLLIGCVAINAFLMNYFFKLNKDNIGRGILSITFLWAFAFFFYKV
;
A
#
# COMPACT_ATOMS: atom_id res chain seq x y z
N MET A 1 2.73 16.76 13.78
CA MET A 1 1.93 15.70 13.10
C MET A 1 1.66 14.48 14.00
N GLN A 2 2.59 14.04 14.86
CA GLN A 2 2.43 12.86 15.75
C GLN A 2 1.17 12.86 16.64
N LYS A 3 0.76 14.01 17.21
CA LYS A 3 -0.46 14.08 18.05
C LYS A 3 -1.75 13.72 17.30
N ARG A 4 -1.86 14.05 16.01
CA ARG A 4 -3.04 13.71 15.18
C ARG A 4 -3.08 12.24 14.79
N ILE A 5 -1.90 11.64 14.53
CA ILE A 5 -1.79 10.22 14.20
C ILE A 5 -2.10 9.36 15.41
N ASN A 6 -1.71 9.78 16.63
CA ASN A 6 -2.06 9.06 17.86
C ASN A 6 -3.56 9.04 18.16
N ALA A 7 -4.31 10.07 17.78
CA ALA A 7 -5.78 10.12 17.96
C ALA A 7 -6.54 9.12 17.07
N ILE A 8 -5.90 8.58 16.01
CA ILE A 8 -6.52 7.60 15.12
C ILE A 8 -6.76 6.30 15.91
N LYS A 9 -8.02 5.89 16.11
CA LYS A 9 -8.31 4.61 16.78
C LYS A 9 -7.58 3.46 16.07
N ASN A 10 -6.91 2.61 16.87
CA ASN A 10 -6.20 1.44 16.38
C ASN A 10 -7.18 0.33 15.97
N THR A 11 -7.82 0.54 14.83
CA THR A 11 -8.83 -0.35 14.25
C THR A 11 -8.34 -0.86 12.90
N VAL A 12 -8.71 -2.09 12.58
CA VAL A 12 -8.37 -2.72 11.30
C VAL A 12 -8.94 -1.91 10.14
N TRP A 13 -10.17 -1.38 10.27
CA TRP A 13 -10.82 -0.54 9.27
C TRP A 13 -10.04 0.73 8.91
N ASN A 14 -9.37 1.37 9.88
CA ASN A 14 -8.49 2.50 9.58
C ASN A 14 -7.25 2.06 8.80
N GLY A 15 -6.67 0.90 9.15
CA GLY A 15 -5.61 0.29 8.36
C GLY A 15 -6.05 -0.04 6.94
N VAL A 16 -7.31 -0.46 6.79
CA VAL A 16 -7.90 -0.78 5.50
C VAL A 16 -8.06 0.47 4.65
N ALA A 17 -8.68 1.53 5.18
CA ALA A 17 -8.83 2.78 4.45
C ALA A 17 -7.48 3.39 4.03
N ILE A 18 -6.50 3.38 4.94
CA ILE A 18 -5.15 3.87 4.68
C ILE A 18 -4.46 3.00 3.63
N GLY A 19 -4.50 1.68 3.78
CA GLY A 19 -3.90 0.73 2.85
C GLY A 19 -4.52 0.75 1.46
N PHE A 20 -5.74 1.29 1.30
CA PHE A 20 -6.40 1.47 0.00
C PHE A 20 -6.06 2.82 -0.65
N ILE A 21 -5.96 3.89 0.13
CA ILE A 21 -5.66 5.24 -0.37
C ILE A 21 -4.17 5.41 -0.66
N VAL A 22 -3.31 4.87 0.21
CA VAL A 22 -1.86 5.01 0.08
C VAL A 22 -1.29 4.42 -1.19
N PRO A 23 -1.73 3.26 -1.74
CA PRO A 23 -1.21 2.74 -3.01
C PRO A 23 -1.70 3.52 -4.23
N ILE A 24 -2.76 4.34 -4.15
CA ILE A 24 -3.27 5.12 -5.30
C ILE A 24 -2.26 6.19 -5.72
N ILE A 25 -1.68 6.93 -4.76
CA ILE A 25 -0.72 8.01 -5.04
C ILE A 25 0.54 7.49 -5.75
N PRO A 26 1.27 6.49 -5.24
CA PRO A 26 2.41 5.90 -5.92
C PRO A 26 1.97 5.07 -7.13
N GLY A 27 0.78 4.47 -7.15
CA GLY A 27 0.25 3.81 -8.34
C GLY A 27 0.12 4.78 -9.52
N VAL A 28 -0.42 5.98 -9.29
CA VAL A 28 -0.48 7.06 -10.29
C VAL A 28 0.92 7.55 -10.67
N LEU A 29 1.82 7.71 -9.69
CA LEU A 29 3.20 8.12 -9.94
C LEU A 29 3.93 7.11 -10.83
N VAL A 30 3.80 5.82 -10.53
CA VAL A 30 4.45 4.75 -11.30
C VAL A 30 3.78 4.57 -12.67
N TRP A 31 2.46 4.73 -12.78
CA TRP A 31 1.77 4.78 -14.07
C TRP A 31 2.30 5.92 -14.96
N PHE A 32 2.56 7.09 -14.37
CA PHE A 32 3.20 8.20 -15.07
C PHE A 32 4.65 7.88 -15.49
N LEU A 33 5.43 7.19 -14.64
CA LEU A 33 6.77 6.72 -15.01
C LEU A 33 6.75 5.64 -16.10
N MET A 34 5.76 4.72 -16.11
CA MET A 34 5.61 3.70 -17.16
C MET A 34 5.43 4.35 -18.54
N GLN A 35 4.70 5.46 -18.65
CA GLN A 35 4.55 6.16 -19.92
C GLN A 35 5.87 6.74 -20.46
N ARG A 36 6.88 6.92 -19.60
CA ARG A 36 8.19 7.46 -19.97
C ARG A 36 9.26 6.38 -20.12
N VAL A 37 9.11 5.23 -19.49
CA VAL A 37 10.17 4.21 -19.38
C VAL A 37 9.62 2.83 -19.75
N THR A 38 9.88 2.40 -20.99
CA THR A 38 9.42 1.12 -21.56
C THR A 38 9.94 -0.12 -20.81
N VAL A 39 11.04 0.00 -20.05
CA VAL A 39 11.56 -1.09 -19.20
C VAL A 39 10.61 -1.41 -18.03
N LEU A 40 9.77 -0.43 -17.64
CA LEU A 40 8.80 -0.57 -16.56
C LEU A 40 7.46 -1.19 -17.03
N HIS A 41 7.38 -1.66 -18.29
CA HIS A 41 6.20 -2.36 -18.83
C HIS A 41 5.90 -3.72 -18.18
N HIS A 42 6.82 -4.24 -17.36
CA HIS A 42 6.55 -5.45 -16.61
C HIS A 42 5.66 -5.08 -15.42
N ALA A 43 4.37 -5.43 -15.53
CA ALA A 43 3.36 -5.23 -14.49
C ALA A 43 3.81 -5.68 -13.08
N ASP A 44 4.75 -6.64 -13.02
CA ASP A 44 5.33 -7.15 -11.79
C ASP A 44 6.14 -6.10 -11.00
N LEU A 45 6.90 -5.24 -11.69
CA LEU A 45 7.72 -4.21 -11.03
C LEU A 45 6.83 -3.16 -10.33
N LEU A 46 5.68 -2.85 -10.94
CA LEU A 46 4.71 -1.92 -10.39
C LEU A 46 4.01 -2.51 -9.16
N LEU A 47 3.66 -3.80 -9.24
CA LEU A 47 3.06 -4.57 -8.16
C LEU A 47 4.01 -4.69 -6.97
N ILE A 48 5.27 -5.05 -7.20
CA ILE A 48 6.32 -5.13 -6.18
C ILE A 48 6.55 -3.75 -5.54
N GLY A 49 6.58 -2.67 -6.33
CA GLY A 49 6.70 -1.31 -5.81
C GLY A 49 5.52 -0.91 -4.92
N CYS A 50 4.30 -1.22 -5.33
CA CYS A 50 3.09 -0.93 -4.55
C CYS A 50 3.06 -1.70 -3.22
N VAL A 51 3.43 -2.99 -3.26
CA VAL A 51 3.58 -3.85 -2.09
C VAL A 51 4.67 -3.32 -1.15
N ALA A 52 5.81 -2.88 -1.69
CA ALA A 52 6.91 -2.34 -0.90
C ALA A 52 6.50 -1.07 -0.13
N ILE A 53 5.75 -0.17 -0.76
CA ILE A 53 5.26 1.06 -0.10
C ILE A 53 4.26 0.73 1.00
N ASN A 54 3.31 -0.18 0.74
CA ASN A 54 2.37 -0.62 1.78
C ASN A 54 3.07 -1.35 2.93
N ALA A 55 4.08 -2.18 2.64
CA ALA A 55 4.87 -2.86 3.66
C ALA A 55 5.68 -1.86 4.51
N PHE A 56 6.24 -0.81 3.88
CA PHE A 56 6.91 0.28 4.58
C PHE A 56 5.93 1.03 5.50
N LEU A 57 4.73 1.34 5.00
CA LEU A 57 3.69 2.01 5.77
C LEU A 57 3.20 1.15 6.95
N MET A 58 3.02 -0.15 6.72
CA MET A 58 2.71 -1.12 7.77
C MET A 58 3.78 -1.08 8.86
N ASN A 59 5.06 -1.10 8.48
CA ASN A 59 6.18 -1.04 9.43
C ASN A 59 6.17 0.28 10.23
N TYR A 60 5.82 1.39 9.57
CA TYR A 60 5.65 2.68 10.23
C TYR A 60 4.53 2.66 11.28
N PHE A 61 3.37 2.07 10.98
CA PHE A 61 2.26 1.95 11.95
C PHE A 61 2.53 0.94 13.07
N PHE A 62 3.31 -0.12 12.82
CA PHE A 62 3.79 -1.02 13.86
C PHE A 62 4.70 -0.30 14.86
N LYS A 63 5.60 0.57 14.40
CA LYS A 63 6.44 1.41 15.28
C LYS A 63 5.64 2.37 16.16
N LEU A 64 4.39 2.67 15.77
CA LEU A 64 3.47 3.52 16.54
C LEU A 64 2.56 2.72 17.50
N ASN A 65 2.86 1.43 17.75
CA ASN A 65 2.00 0.51 18.51
C ASN A 65 0.58 0.39 17.94
N LYS A 66 0.42 0.52 16.61
CA LYS A 66 -0.87 0.45 15.92
C LYS A 66 -1.02 -0.82 15.10
N ASP A 67 -0.93 -1.95 15.79
CA ASP A 67 -0.88 -3.29 15.18
C ASP A 67 -2.11 -3.63 14.35
N ASN A 68 -3.31 -3.18 14.76
CA ASN A 68 -4.53 -3.43 14.00
C ASN A 68 -4.54 -2.65 12.69
N ILE A 69 -4.00 -1.43 12.67
CA ILE A 69 -3.83 -0.65 11.45
C ILE A 69 -2.81 -1.35 10.54
N GLY A 70 -1.68 -1.80 11.09
CA GLY A 70 -0.69 -2.59 10.34
C GLY A 70 -1.30 -3.83 9.69
N ARG A 71 -2.11 -4.60 10.45
CA ARG A 71 -2.84 -5.77 9.94
C ARG A 71 -3.84 -5.41 8.83
N GLY A 72 -4.53 -4.28 8.93
CA GLY A 72 -5.44 -3.78 7.89
C GLY A 72 -4.73 -3.34 6.61
N ILE A 73 -3.53 -2.77 6.71
CA ILE A 73 -2.70 -2.45 5.54
C ILE A 73 -2.21 -3.75 4.86
N LEU A 74 -1.78 -4.72 5.66
CA LEU A 74 -1.30 -6.01 5.16
C LEU A 74 -2.39 -6.76 4.38
N SER A 75 -3.62 -6.81 4.89
CA SER A 75 -4.72 -7.53 4.22
C SER A 75 -5.05 -6.96 2.84
N ILE A 76 -5.05 -5.64 2.69
CA ILE A 76 -5.25 -5.00 1.36
C ILE A 76 -4.07 -5.18 0.44
N THR A 77 -2.86 -5.18 0.97
CA THR A 77 -1.66 -5.47 0.16
C THR A 77 -1.77 -6.85 -0.47
N PHE A 78 -2.22 -7.84 0.30
CA PHE A 78 -2.54 -9.17 -0.22
C PHE A 78 -3.69 -9.17 -1.22
N LEU A 79 -4.75 -8.40 -0.96
CA LEU A 79 -5.92 -8.31 -1.85
C LEU A 79 -5.56 -7.70 -3.21
N TRP A 80 -4.72 -6.66 -3.23
CA TRP A 80 -4.16 -6.05 -4.43
C TRP A 80 -3.23 -7.02 -5.19
N ALA A 81 -2.37 -7.75 -4.47
CA ALA A 81 -1.52 -8.76 -5.08
C ALA A 81 -2.37 -9.86 -5.74
N PHE A 82 -3.44 -10.31 -5.09
CA PHE A 82 -4.40 -11.26 -5.65
C PHE A 82 -5.09 -10.70 -6.90
N ALA A 83 -5.60 -9.47 -6.85
CA ALA A 83 -6.28 -8.84 -7.97
C ALA A 83 -5.38 -8.69 -9.20
N PHE A 84 -4.12 -8.28 -9.01
CA PHE A 84 -3.15 -8.23 -10.10
C PHE A 84 -2.77 -9.61 -10.62
N PHE A 85 -2.63 -10.61 -9.74
CA PHE A 85 -2.33 -11.97 -10.16
C PHE A 85 -3.41 -12.50 -11.10
N PHE A 86 -4.69 -12.22 -10.80
CA PHE A 86 -5.81 -12.56 -11.68
C PHE A 86 -5.86 -11.71 -12.95
N TYR A 87 -5.53 -10.41 -12.90
CA TYR A 87 -5.56 -9.54 -14.09
C TYR A 87 -4.43 -9.83 -15.09
N LYS A 88 -3.34 -10.44 -14.62
CA LYS A 88 -2.19 -10.80 -15.47
C LYS A 88 -2.34 -12.21 -16.11
N VAL A 89 -3.24 -13.05 -15.61
CA VAL A 89 -3.60 -14.37 -16.20
C VAL A 89 -4.56 -14.17 -17.36
#